data_AF-R7M1M6-F1
#
_entry.id   AF-R7M1M6-F1
#
_cell.length_a   1.000
_cell.length_b   1.000
_cell.length_c   1.000
_cell.angle_alpha   90.00
_cell.angle_beta   90.00
_cell.angle_gamma   90.00
#
_symmetry.space_group_name_H-M   'P 1'
#
loop_
_entity.id
_entity.type
_entity.pdbx_description
1 polymer ?
#
loop_
_entity_poly.entity_id
_entity_poly.type
_entity_poly.pdbx_seq_one_letter_code
_entity_poly.pdbx_strand_id
1 'polypeptide(L)' 'MIFDNRPLFLENPEWYTYDVYEGKYKLTDKATKEARKSYEKFYKRLEEPEETAEK' A
#
# COMPACT_ATOMS: atom_id res chain seq x y z
N MET A 1 -17.62 -10.47 -8.54
CA MET A 1 -17.30 -9.06 -8.24
C MET A 1 -15.95 -9.07 -7.54
N ILE A 2 -14.87 -8.75 -8.26
CA ILE A 2 -13.50 -8.97 -7.79
C ILE A 2 -13.02 -7.65 -7.18
N PHE A 3 -13.24 -7.46 -5.87
CA PHE A 3 -12.66 -6.34 -5.12
C PHE A 3 -11.52 -6.79 -4.16
N ASP A 4 -11.05 -8.03 -4.27
CA ASP A 4 -10.33 -8.69 -3.16
C ASP A 4 -8.79 -8.59 -3.18
N ASN A 5 -8.22 -7.51 -3.70
CA ASN A 5 -6.79 -7.24 -3.51
C ASN A 5 -6.45 -5.74 -3.36
N ARG A 6 -7.44 -4.88 -3.12
CA ARG A 6 -7.14 -3.49 -2.78
C ARG A 6 -6.75 -3.45 -1.29
N PRO A 7 -5.56 -2.92 -0.94
CA PRO A 7 -5.17 -2.79 0.45
C PRO A 7 -6.10 -1.82 1.18
N LEU A 8 -6.36 -2.09 2.46
CA LEU A 8 -7.32 -1.35 3.30
C LEU A 8 -7.02 0.16 3.32
N PHE A 9 -5.73 0.52 3.32
CA PHE A 9 -5.35 1.93 3.33
C PHE A 9 -5.81 2.70 2.10
N LEU A 10 -6.06 2.04 0.96
CA LEU A 10 -6.58 2.64 -0.27
C LEU A 10 -8.11 2.72 -0.31
N GLU A 11 -8.83 2.21 0.69
CA GLU A 11 -10.28 2.31 0.75
C GLU A 11 -10.76 3.73 1.04
N ASN A 12 -9.99 4.50 1.82
CA ASN A 12 -10.29 5.90 2.08
C ASN A 12 -9.16 6.82 1.61
N PRO A 13 -9.44 7.76 0.68
CA PRO A 13 -8.44 8.69 0.18
C PRO A 13 -7.93 9.66 1.26
N GLU A 14 -8.61 9.81 2.39
CA GLU A 14 -8.11 10.62 3.51
C GLU A 14 -6.98 9.96 4.30
N TRP A 15 -6.84 8.63 4.20
CA TRP A 15 -5.82 7.87 4.94
C TRP A 15 -4.45 7.91 4.29
N TYR A 16 -4.35 8.36 3.05
CA TYR A 16 -3.09 8.40 2.33
C TYR A 16 -2.96 9.63 1.45
N THR A 17 -1.72 10.00 1.17
CA THR A 17 -1.37 10.95 0.11
C THR A 17 -0.40 10.27 -0.82
N TYR A 18 -0.42 10.64 -2.09
CA TYR A 18 0.58 10.16 -3.03
C TYR A 18 1.75 11.15 -3.04
N ASP A 19 2.94 10.68 -2.66
CA ASP A 19 4.17 11.45 -2.73
C ASP A 19 4.77 11.30 -4.13
N VAL A 20 4.60 12.34 -4.94
CA VAL A 20 5.07 12.37 -6.33
C VAL A 20 6.60 12.39 -6.44
N TYR A 21 7.31 12.80 -5.39
CA TYR A 21 8.77 12.86 -5.39
C TYR A 21 9.38 11.48 -5.15
N GLU A 22 8.80 10.71 -4.22
CA GLU A 22 9.24 9.34 -3.93
C GLU A 22 8.53 8.28 -4.78
N GLY A 23 7.44 8.65 -5.47
CA GLY A 23 6.61 7.73 -6.24
C GLY A 23 5.84 6.73 -5.36
N LYS A 24 5.60 7.07 -4.09
CA LYS A 24 5.03 6.17 -3.08
C LYS A 24 3.82 6.81 -2.40
N TYR A 25 2.82 6.00 -2.08
CA TYR A 25 1.78 6.38 -1.11
C TYR A 25 2.42 6.60 0.26
N LYS A 26 1.99 7.65 0.97
CA LYS A 26 2.32 7.92 2.38
C LYS A 26 1.03 7.92 3.18
N LEU A 27 1.04 7.32 4.36
CA LEU A 27 -0.12 7.40 5.25
C LEU A 27 -0.18 8.75 5.94
N THR A 28 -1.39 9.27 6.07
CA THR A 28 -1.66 10.46 6.86
C THR A 28 -1.92 10.08 8.32
N ASP A 29 -1.95 11.07 9.21
CA ASP A 29 -2.30 10.82 10.62
C ASP A 29 -3.75 10.32 10.79
N LYS A 30 -4.62 10.60 9.80
CA LYS A 30 -6.00 10.11 9.73
C LYS A 30 -6.10 8.60 9.48
N ALA A 31 -5.03 7.95 9.02
CA ALA A 31 -5.01 6.51 8.78
C ALA A 31 -5.19 5.74 10.08
N THR A 32 -6.18 4.85 10.11
CA THR A 32 -6.41 3.96 11.25
C THR A 32 -5.26 2.96 11.42
N LYS A 33 -5.18 2.34 12.61
CA LYS A 33 -4.17 1.30 12.89
C LYS A 33 -4.25 0.13 11.91
N GLU A 34 -5.45 -0.21 11.43
CA GLU A 34 -5.67 -1.27 10.46
C GLU A 34 -5.17 -0.86 9.07
N ALA A 35 -5.42 0.38 8.65
CA ALA A 35 -4.87 0.93 7.41
C ALA A 35 -3.34 0.92 7.43
N ARG A 36 -2.73 1.29 8.58
CA ARG A 36 -1.27 1.21 8.79
C ARG A 36 -0.73 -0.20 8.61
N LYS A 37 -1.37 -1.21 9.22
CA LYS A 37 -0.98 -2.62 9.03
C LYS A 37 -1.12 -3.06 7.58
N SER A 38 -2.18 -2.65 6.89
CA SER A 38 -2.38 -3.01 5.48
C SER A 38 -1.37 -2.34 4.55
N TYR A 39 -0.96 -1.11 4.83
CA TYR A 39 0.08 -0.39 4.10
C TYR A 39 1.44 -1.08 4.23
N GLU A 40 1.83 -1.43 5.47
CA GLU A 40 3.10 -2.13 5.72
C GLU A 40 3.13 -3.47 4.97
N LYS A 41 2.03 -4.23 5.01
CA LYS A 41 1.90 -5.49 4.26
C LYS A 41 1.98 -5.28 2.73
N PHE A 42 1.43 -4.18 2.22
CA PHE A 42 1.46 -3.85 0.79
C PHE A 42 2.89 -3.56 0.33
N TYR A 43 3.62 -2.70 1.03
CA TYR A 43 5.01 -2.39 0.69
C TYR A 43 5.95 -3.56 0.94
N LYS A 44 5.76 -4.31 2.02
CA LYS A 44 6.53 -5.52 2.27
C LYS A 44 6.41 -6.53 1.13
N ARG A 45 5.21 -6.73 0.58
CA ARG A 45 4.98 -7.55 -0.61
C ARG A 45 5.61 -6.99 -1.90
N LEU A 46 5.76 -5.66 -2.01
CA LEU A 46 6.43 -5.03 -3.15
C LEU A 46 7.97 -5.12 -3.03
N GLU A 47 8.49 -5.10 -1.81
CA GLU A 47 9.91 -5.25 -1.50
C GLU A 47 10.39 -6.70 -1.51
N GLU A 48 9.47 -7.67 -1.40
CA GLU A 48 9.72 -9.06 -1.71
C GLU A 48 9.43 -9.29 -3.20
N PRO A 49 10.39 -9.07 -4.12
CA PRO A 49 10.23 -9.58 -5.47
C PRO A 49 10.08 -11.09 -5.34
N GLU A 50 8.96 -11.65 -5.82
CA GLU A 50 9.04 -13.02 -6.30
C GLU A 50 10.20 -13.04 -7.29
N GLU A 51 11.24 -13.77 -6.93
CA GLU A 51 12.43 -14.04 -7.73
C GLU A 51 12.01 -14.83 -8.98
N THR A 52 11.41 -14.15 -9.96
CA THR A 52 11.15 -14.58 -11.34
C THR A 52 10.84 -13.31 -12.13
N ALA A 53 11.57 -12.88 -13.14
CA ALA A 53 12.36 -13.64 -14.09
C ALA A 53 13.45 -12.75 -14.72
N GLU A 54 14.68 -13.27 -14.77
CA GLU A 54 15.42 -13.36 -16.03
C GLU A 54 16.36 -14.58 -15.93
N LYS A 55 16.16 -15.56 -16.82
CA LYS A 55 17.07 -16.67 -17.10
C LYS A 55 17.51 -16.52 -18.54
#